data_AF-A0A7C1PNL6-F1
#
_entry.id   AF-A0A7C1PNL6-F1
#
_cell.length_a   1.000
_cell.length_b   1.000
_cell.length_c   1.000
_cell.angle_alpha   90.00
_cell.angle_beta   90.00
_cell.angle_gamma   90.00
#
_symmetry.space_group_name_H-M   'P 1'
#
loop_
_entity.id
_entity.type
_entity.pdbx_description
1 polymer ?
#
loop_
_entity_poly.entity_id
_entity_poly.type
_entity_poly.pdbx_seq_one_letter_code
_entity_poly.pdbx_strand_id
1 'polypeptide(L)'
;MIRFNKDRGFTLIEVLLVVVILGILAAIAIPAYTGYMRNAKRTEAKTNIQSLRLLLEQYFSENARYCPAADAPCTNKTYSYKENNDGTVSTDTITTFLTGFKPKSAASTTAVLYDYSI
;
A
#
# COMPACT_ATOMS: atom_id res chain seq x y z
N MET A 1 -52.51 28.14 -24.57
CA MET A 1 -52.66 26.70 -24.27
C MET A 1 -51.42 26.24 -23.53
N ILE A 2 -51.53 25.99 -22.22
CA ILE A 2 -50.37 25.70 -21.36
C ILE A 2 -50.29 24.18 -21.14
N ARG A 3 -49.13 23.59 -21.45
CA ARG A 3 -48.84 22.15 -21.28
C ARG A 3 -48.38 21.91 -19.85
N PHE A 4 -49.02 20.99 -19.13
CA PHE A 4 -48.51 20.48 -17.85
C PHE A 4 -47.38 19.48 -18.14
N ASN A 5 -46.14 19.90 -17.93
CA ASN A 5 -45.02 18.98 -17.90
C ASN A 5 -45.15 18.13 -16.63
N LYS A 6 -45.12 16.80 -16.78
CA LYS A 6 -45.35 15.88 -15.67
C LYS A 6 -44.00 15.57 -15.04
N ASP A 7 -43.55 16.45 -14.15
CA ASP A 7 -42.34 16.25 -13.38
C ASP A 7 -42.49 14.97 -12.55
N ARG A 8 -41.73 13.93 -12.91
CA ARG A 8 -41.71 12.65 -12.20
C ARG A 8 -40.73 12.77 -11.03
N GLY A 9 -41.26 12.97 -9.83
CA GLY A 9 -40.48 12.85 -8.60
C GLY A 9 -40.22 11.38 -8.23
N PHE A 10 -39.07 11.11 -7.60
CA PHE A 10 -38.79 9.82 -6.95
C PHE A 10 -39.77 9.59 -5.81
N THR A 11 -40.22 8.36 -5.65
CA THR A 11 -41.05 7.99 -4.50
C THR A 11 -40.17 7.77 -3.27
N LEU A 12 -40.65 8.16 -2.07
CA LEU A 12 -39.92 7.86 -0.82
C LEU A 12 -39.73 6.36 -0.61
N ILE A 13 -40.69 5.55 -1.09
CA ILE A 13 -40.60 4.09 -1.01
C ILE A 13 -39.55 3.51 -1.96
N GLU A 14 -39.31 4.12 -3.13
CA GLU A 14 -38.19 3.74 -4.02
C GLU A 14 -36.87 3.93 -3.30
N VAL A 15 -36.66 5.10 -2.71
CA VAL A 15 -35.39 5.38 -2.02
C VAL A 15 -35.22 4.48 -0.80
N LEU A 16 -36.30 4.22 -0.04
CA LEU A 16 -36.28 3.34 1.13
C LEU A 16 -35.88 1.90 0.78
N LEU A 17 -36.49 1.31 -0.25
CA LEU A 17 -36.14 -0.06 -0.66
C LEU A 17 -34.69 -0.13 -1.16
N VAL A 18 -34.21 0.92 -1.85
CA VAL A 18 -32.83 0.98 -2.35
C VAL A 18 -31.82 0.96 -1.21
N VAL A 19 -31.97 1.81 -0.18
CA VAL A 19 -31.03 1.77 0.96
C VAL A 19 -31.12 0.47 1.76
N VAL A 20 -32.28 -0.19 1.81
CA VAL A 20 -32.42 -1.52 2.42
C VAL A 20 -31.58 -2.55 1.65
N ILE A 21 -31.71 -2.60 0.32
CA ILE A 21 -30.93 -3.53 -0.50
C ILE A 21 -29.42 -3.20 -0.42
N LEU A 22 -29.05 -1.92 -0.47
CA LEU A 22 -27.65 -1.48 -0.30
C LEU A 22 -27.09 -1.87 1.08
N GLY A 23 -27.91 -1.80 2.14
CA GLY A 23 -27.53 -2.23 3.49
C GLY A 23 -27.22 -3.74 3.55
N ILE A 24 -28.05 -4.57 2.93
CA ILE A 24 -27.84 -6.03 2.86
C ILE A 24 -26.56 -6.35 2.09
N LEU A 25 -26.35 -5.70 0.93
CA LEU A 25 -25.14 -5.90 0.13
C LEU A 25 -23.89 -5.44 0.88
N ALA A 26 -23.93 -4.28 1.54
CA ALA A 26 -22.81 -3.74 2.31
C ALA A 26 -22.41 -4.66 3.48
N ALA A 27 -23.39 -5.25 4.18
CA ALA A 27 -23.14 -6.15 5.30
C ALA A 27 -22.29 -7.38 4.92
N ILE A 28 -22.47 -7.90 3.71
CA ILE A 28 -21.69 -9.04 3.18
C ILE A 28 -20.39 -8.56 2.51
N ALA A 29 -20.45 -7.45 1.77
CA ALA A 29 -19.33 -6.94 0.98
C ALA A 29 -18.15 -6.45 1.83
N ILE A 30 -18.42 -5.76 2.95
CA ILE A 30 -17.37 -5.18 3.80
C ILE A 30 -16.41 -6.25 4.37
N PRO A 31 -16.87 -7.29 5.11
CA PRO A 31 -15.97 -8.29 5.66
C PRO A 31 -15.22 -9.06 4.56
N ALA A 32 -15.91 -9.38 3.45
CA ALA A 32 -15.27 -10.04 2.30
C ALA A 32 -14.12 -9.18 1.74
N TYR A 33 -14.36 -7.89 1.49
CA TYR A 33 -13.37 -6.96 0.95
C TYR A 33 -12.14 -6.82 1.85
N THR A 34 -12.31 -6.77 3.17
CA THR A 34 -11.16 -6.71 4.11
C THR A 34 -10.27 -7.95 4.03
N GLY A 35 -10.87 -9.14 3.85
CA GLY A 35 -10.14 -10.38 3.63
C GLY A 35 -9.33 -10.37 2.33
N TYR A 36 -9.92 -9.88 1.23
CA TYR A 36 -9.22 -9.70 -0.04
C TYR A 36 -8.03 -8.74 0.08
N MET A 37 -8.20 -7.61 0.76
CA MET A 37 -7.11 -6.66 1.01
C MET A 37 -5.96 -7.27 1.81
N ARG A 38 -6.28 -8.07 2.85
CA ARG A 38 -5.24 -8.78 3.64
C ARG A 38 -4.48 -9.80 2.80
N ASN A 39 -5.19 -10.55 1.95
CA ASN A 39 -4.57 -11.52 1.06
C ASN A 39 -3.70 -10.84 -0.01
N ALA A 40 -4.16 -9.72 -0.57
CA ALA A 40 -3.38 -8.91 -1.50
C ALA A 40 -2.07 -8.42 -0.86
N LYS A 41 -2.13 -7.88 0.37
CA LYS A 41 -0.93 -7.50 1.14
C LYS A 41 0.02 -8.67 1.39
N ARG A 42 -0.51 -9.86 1.69
CA ARG A 42 0.31 -11.07 1.89
C ARG A 42 0.99 -11.53 0.60
N THR A 43 0.29 -11.47 -0.53
CA THR A 43 0.87 -11.78 -1.85
C THR A 43 1.95 -10.77 -2.21
N GLU A 44 1.72 -9.49 -1.96
CA GLU A 44 2.72 -8.43 -2.17
C GLU A 44 3.98 -8.66 -1.31
N ALA A 45 3.81 -9.00 -0.03
CA ALA A 45 4.95 -9.34 0.83
C ALA A 45 5.76 -10.53 0.30
N LYS A 46 5.09 -11.57 -0.23
CA LYS A 46 5.78 -12.71 -0.86
C LYS A 46 6.58 -12.29 -2.09
N THR A 47 6.00 -11.47 -2.96
CA THR A 47 6.70 -10.94 -4.15
C THR A 47 7.91 -10.10 -3.74
N ASN A 48 7.77 -9.25 -2.72
CA ASN A 48 8.87 -8.44 -2.20
C ASN A 48 10.03 -9.30 -1.68
N ILE A 49 9.74 -10.38 -0.93
CA ILE A 49 10.76 -11.31 -0.43
C ILE A 49 11.47 -12.02 -1.61
N GLN A 50 10.73 -12.42 -2.65
CA GLN A 50 11.31 -13.03 -3.85
C GLN A 50 12.26 -12.07 -4.57
N SER A 51 11.87 -10.79 -4.73
CA SER A 51 12.73 -9.76 -5.31
C SER A 51 13.99 -9.53 -4.47
N LEU A 52 13.87 -9.49 -3.14
CA LEU A 52 15.02 -9.35 -2.24
C LEU A 52 15.98 -10.54 -2.36
N ARG A 53 15.45 -11.76 -2.45
CA ARG A 53 16.26 -12.97 -2.65
C ARG A 53 17.11 -12.87 -3.93
N LEU A 54 16.50 -12.48 -5.05
CA LEU A 54 17.21 -12.33 -6.33
C LEU A 54 18.32 -11.28 -6.24
N LEU A 55 18.06 -10.15 -5.57
CA LEU A 55 19.06 -9.11 -5.37
C LEU A 55 20.21 -9.55 -4.46
N LEU A 56 19.92 -10.36 -3.43
CA LEU A 56 20.95 -10.94 -2.57
C LEU A 56 21.82 -11.95 -3.33
N GLU A 57 21.21 -12.78 -4.17
CA GLU A 57 21.92 -13.73 -5.04
C GLU A 57 22.81 -13.00 -6.06
N GLN A 58 22.30 -11.92 -6.67
CA GLN A 58 23.08 -11.04 -7.54
C GLN A 58 24.28 -10.43 -6.80
N TYR A 59 24.04 -9.85 -5.61
CA TYR A 59 25.09 -9.23 -4.82
C TYR A 59 26.18 -10.24 -4.40
N PHE A 60 25.78 -11.46 -4.04
CA PHE A 60 26.70 -12.54 -3.72
C PHE A 60 27.54 -12.94 -4.95
N SER A 61 26.95 -12.99 -6.14
CA SER A 61 27.67 -13.27 -7.39
C SER A 61 28.74 -12.22 -7.69
N GLU A 62 28.52 -10.95 -7.33
CA GLU A 62 29.45 -9.85 -7.59
C GLU A 62 30.52 -9.72 -6.49
N ASN A 63 30.17 -9.97 -5.23
CA ASN A 63 31.00 -9.63 -4.07
C ASN A 63 31.48 -10.85 -3.25
N ALA A 64 31.07 -12.06 -3.62
CA ALA A 64 31.34 -13.33 -2.91
C ALA A 64 30.91 -13.33 -1.43
N ARG A 65 30.00 -12.42 -1.05
CA ARG A 65 29.45 -12.27 0.30
C ARG A 65 28.02 -11.76 0.23
N TYR A 66 27.20 -12.13 1.20
CA TYR A 66 25.89 -11.52 1.37
C TYR A 66 26.01 -10.15 1.99
N CYS A 67 25.13 -9.23 1.61
CA CYS A 67 25.11 -7.89 2.20
C CYS A 67 24.74 -7.98 3.69
N PRO A 68 25.59 -7.47 4.60
CA PRO A 68 25.19 -7.30 5.99
C PRO A 68 24.20 -6.14 6.11
N ALA A 69 23.13 -6.34 6.89
CA ALA A 69 22.04 -5.38 7.05
C ALA A 69 22.47 -3.97 7.53
N ALA A 70 23.69 -3.84 8.07
CA ALA A 70 24.22 -2.63 8.67
C ALA A 70 25.22 -1.86 7.77
N ASP A 71 25.72 -2.43 6.67
CA ASP A 71 26.77 -1.77 5.88
C ASP A 71 26.23 -1.00 4.67
N ALA A 72 26.88 0.15 4.43
CA ALA A 72 26.52 1.14 3.43
C ALA A 72 26.57 0.73 1.94
N PRO A 73 27.35 -0.26 1.44
CA PRO A 73 27.41 -0.51 -0.01
C PRO A 73 26.14 -1.17 -0.57
N CYS A 74 25.20 -1.55 0.29
CA CYS A 74 23.95 -2.19 -0.09
C CYS A 74 22.73 -1.51 0.51
N THR A 75 22.86 -0.26 0.97
CA THR A 75 21.72 0.58 1.34
C THR A 75 21.68 1.80 0.42
N ASN A 76 20.67 1.88 -0.45
CA ASN A 76 20.41 3.08 -1.22
C ASN A 76 19.46 3.99 -0.43
N LYS A 77 19.97 5.15 0.00
CA LYS A 77 19.12 6.21 0.57
C LYS A 77 18.48 6.98 -0.59
N THR A 78 17.18 6.81 -0.76
CA THR A 78 16.39 7.66 -1.67
C THR A 78 15.68 8.71 -0.82
N TYR A 79 16.00 9.98 -1.04
CA TYR A 79 15.33 11.09 -0.35
C TYR A 79 14.04 11.42 -1.08
N SER A 80 12.91 11.37 -0.38
CA SER A 80 11.63 11.88 -0.90
C SER A 80 11.30 13.19 -0.22
N TYR A 81 11.00 14.21 -1.02
CA TYR A 81 10.56 15.51 -0.51
C TYR A 81 9.04 15.56 -0.50
N LYS A 82 8.48 15.93 0.65
CA LYS A 82 7.05 16.20 0.83
C LYS A 82 6.93 17.68 1.19
N GLU A 83 6.30 18.46 0.32
CA GLU A 83 5.90 19.81 0.67
C GLU A 83 4.61 19.73 1.50
N ASN A 84 4.67 20.29 2.70
CA ASN A 84 3.52 20.38 3.59
C ASN A 84 2.73 21.65 3.28
N ASN A 85 1.45 21.66 3.63
CA ASN A 85 0.55 22.80 3.36
C ASN A 85 0.92 24.09 4.13
N ASP A 86 1.90 24.02 5.03
CA ASP A 86 2.46 25.16 5.77
C ASP A 86 3.72 25.75 5.10
N GLY A 87 4.11 25.23 3.92
CA GLY A 87 5.30 25.68 3.19
C GLY A 87 6.61 25.07 3.71
N THR A 88 6.57 24.12 4.64
CA THR A 88 7.75 23.36 5.07
C THR A 88 7.99 22.14 4.17
N VAL A 89 9.25 21.82 3.91
CA VAL A 89 9.64 20.60 3.16
C VAL A 89 10.14 19.56 4.15
N SER A 90 9.39 18.47 4.31
CA SER A 90 9.83 17.29 5.05
C SER A 90 10.64 16.38 4.13
N THR A 91 11.86 16.01 4.56
CA THR A 91 12.69 15.01 3.87
C THR A 91 12.48 13.65 4.50
N ASP A 92 11.71 12.78 3.85
CA ASP A 92 11.63 11.37 4.25
C ASP A 92 12.81 10.62 3.64
N THR A 93 13.69 10.11 4.51
CA THR A 93 14.77 9.22 4.08
C THR A 93 14.21 7.82 3.92
N ILE A 94 13.95 7.40 2.68
CA ILE A 94 13.61 6.02 2.39
C ILE A 94 14.94 5.28 2.22
N THR A 95 15.35 4.56 3.27
CA THR A 95 16.44 3.61 3.13
C THR A 95 15.89 2.36 2.42
N THR A 96 16.30 2.17 1.17
CA THR A 96 16.04 0.92 0.45
C THR A 96 17.24 0.02 0.59
N PHE A 97 17.03 -1.20 1.09
CA PHE A 97 18.04 -2.24 1.12
C PHE A 97 18.17 -2.86 -0.28
N LEU A 98 19.39 -2.91 -0.82
CA LEU A 98 19.80 -3.38 -2.15
C LEU A 98 19.40 -2.47 -3.32
N THR A 99 20.37 -2.19 -4.20
CA THR A 99 20.21 -1.33 -5.39
C THR A 99 19.23 -1.95 -6.39
N GLY A 100 17.96 -1.55 -6.36
CA GLY A 100 16.93 -2.04 -7.28
C GLY A 100 15.64 -2.50 -6.60
N PHE A 101 15.65 -2.69 -5.28
CA PHE A 101 14.42 -2.93 -4.53
C PHE A 101 13.65 -1.61 -4.35
N LYS A 102 12.43 -1.54 -4.91
CA LYS A 102 11.50 -0.42 -4.70
C LYS A 102 10.27 -0.96 -3.97
N PRO A 103 10.15 -0.82 -2.63
CA PRO A 103 8.93 -1.21 -1.96
C PRO A 103 7.79 -0.27 -2.39
N LYS A 104 6.63 -0.85 -2.75
CA LYS A 104 5.46 -0.12 -3.25
C LYS A 104 4.84 0.84 -2.22
N SER A 105 5.09 0.61 -0.93
CA SER A 105 4.95 1.63 0.10
C SER A 105 6.35 1.96 0.60
N ALA A 106 6.72 3.23 0.49
CA ALA A 106 7.83 3.79 1.23
C ALA A 106 7.51 3.69 2.73
N ALA A 107 7.66 2.49 3.32
CA ALA A 107 7.98 2.43 4.72
C ALA A 107 9.27 3.22 4.83
N SER A 108 9.18 4.43 5.41
CA SER A 108 10.30 5.12 6.01
C SER A 108 10.99 4.08 6.89
N THR A 109 11.96 3.40 6.31
CA THR A 109 12.64 2.26 6.90
C THR A 109 13.68 2.88 7.81
N THR A 110 13.20 3.42 8.93
CA THR A 110 14.00 3.34 10.14
C THR A 110 14.06 1.84 10.42
N ALA A 111 15.26 1.28 10.37
CA ALA A 111 15.58 -0.14 10.43
C ALA A 111 14.44 -0.98 11.04
N VAL A 112 13.92 -1.93 10.26
CA VAL A 112 13.26 -3.10 10.83
C VAL A 112 14.35 -3.80 11.65
N LEU A 113 14.46 -3.41 12.92
CA LEU A 113 15.13 -4.18 13.93
C LEU A 113 14.42 -5.53 13.92
N TYR A 114 15.17 -6.58 13.62
CA TYR A 114 14.72 -7.94 13.80
C TYR A 114 14.43 -8.13 15.30
N ASP A 115 13.21 -7.83 15.72
CA ASP A 115 12.69 -8.29 17.00
C ASP A 115 12.38 -9.78 16.84
N TYR A 116 13.43 -10.57 16.97
CA TYR A 116 13.30 -11.95 17.40
C TYR A 116 13.17 -11.90 18.93
N SER A 117 11.94 -11.70 19.41
CA SER A 117 11.54 -12.13 20.73
C SER A 117 10.48 -13.21 20.57
N ILE A 118 10.71 -14.29 21.32
CA ILE A 118 9.84 -15.46 21.47
C ILE A 118 8.55 -15.05 22.17
#